data_AF-A0A0S7X787-F1
#
_entry.id   AF-A0A0S7X787-F1
#
_cell.length_a   1.000
_cell.length_b   1.000
_cell.length_c   1.000
_cell.angle_alpha   90.00
_cell.angle_beta   90.00
_cell.angle_gamma   90.00
#
_symmetry.space_group_name_H-M   'P 1'
#
loop_
_entity.id
_entity.type
_entity.pdbx_description
1 polymer ?
#
loop_
_entity_poly.entity_id
_entity_poly.type
_entity_poly.pdbx_seq_one_letter_code
_entity_poly.pdbx_strand_id
1 'polypeptide(L)'
;MEASHSFFDKPKRSLDFDAIRISIASPEDIRSWSNGEVKKPETINYRTFKPERDGLFCAKIFGPTKDYECNCGKYKRLKHRGVVCEKCGVEVIPSYVRRERMGHIELVSPVAHIWFLRSLPSRIGILLDMTLRDLEKVIYFEQYIVV
;
A
#
# COMPACT_ATOMS: atom_id res chain seq x y z
N MET A 1 28.95 -14.43 26.47
CA MET A 1 29.73 -14.71 25.24
C MET A 1 28.89 -14.24 24.08
N GLU A 2 29.28 -13.10 23.52
CA GLU A 2 28.56 -12.34 22.51
C GLU A 2 28.52 -13.11 21.19
N ALA A 3 27.32 -13.34 20.65
CA ALA A 3 27.16 -13.75 19.27
C ALA A 3 27.42 -12.53 18.38
N SER A 4 28.61 -12.47 17.81
CA SER A 4 28.97 -11.53 16.76
C SER A 4 27.99 -11.69 15.58
N HIS A 5 27.04 -10.78 15.43
CA HIS A 5 26.24 -10.67 14.22
C HIS A 5 27.19 -10.37 13.06
N SER A 6 27.45 -11.38 12.23
CA SER A 6 28.26 -11.28 11.03
C SER A 6 27.67 -10.22 10.10
N PHE A 7 28.44 -9.15 9.86
CA PHE A 7 28.11 -8.06 8.95
C PHE A 7 28.02 -8.49 7.45
N PHE A 8 28.20 -9.78 7.16
CA PHE A 8 28.19 -10.40 5.83
C PHE A 8 27.08 -11.45 5.70
N ASP A 9 25.86 -11.16 6.14
CA ASP A 9 24.72 -11.94 5.63
C ASP A 9 24.59 -11.66 4.12
N LYS A 10 24.88 -12.68 3.32
CA LYS A 10 24.70 -12.66 1.86
C LYS A 10 23.26 -12.20 1.58
N PRO A 11 23.01 -11.36 0.55
CA PRO A 11 21.65 -11.01 0.17
C PRO A 11 20.87 -12.32 -0.01
N LYS A 12 19.76 -12.45 0.73
CA LYS A 12 18.85 -13.59 0.62
C LYS A 12 18.61 -13.81 -0.87
N ARG A 13 19.03 -14.96 -1.40
CA ARG A 13 18.82 -15.35 -2.80
C ARG A 13 17.38 -14.99 -3.18
N SER A 14 17.21 -14.32 -4.32
CA SER A 14 15.93 -14.29 -5.00
C SER A 14 15.34 -15.70 -4.94
N LEU A 15 14.14 -15.83 -4.38
CA LEU A 15 13.44 -17.10 -4.37
C LEU A 15 13.30 -17.50 -5.84
N ASP A 16 14.08 -18.49 -6.28
CA ASP A 16 13.90 -19.09 -7.59
C ASP A 16 12.51 -19.72 -7.57
N PHE A 17 11.60 -19.22 -8.42
CA PHE A 17 10.22 -19.68 -8.51
C PHE A 17 10.01 -20.32 -9.88
N ASP A 18 9.30 -21.46 -9.91
CA ASP A 18 9.06 -22.21 -11.14
C ASP A 18 7.82 -21.74 -11.90
N ALA A 19 6.88 -21.07 -11.22
CA ALA A 19 5.62 -20.62 -11.81
C ALA A 19 5.08 -19.33 -11.19
N ILE A 20 4.33 -18.56 -11.98
CA ILE A 20 3.62 -17.35 -11.54
C ILE A 20 2.12 -17.58 -11.72
N ARG A 21 1.34 -17.22 -10.70
CA ARG A 21 -0.13 -17.21 -10.76
C ARG A 21 -0.65 -15.79 -10.56
N ILE A 22 -1.71 -15.45 -11.29
CA ILE A 22 -2.48 -14.22 -11.08
C ILE A 22 -3.89 -14.56 -10.62
N SER A 23 -4.42 -13.80 -9.68
CA SER A 23 -5.78 -13.94 -9.15
C SER A 23 -6.33 -12.58 -8.72
N ILE A 24 -7.66 -12.51 -8.52
CA ILE A 24 -8.30 -11.34 -7.93
C ILE A 24 -7.92 -11.29 -6.45
N ALA A 25 -7.56 -10.09 -5.97
CA ALA A 25 -7.25 -9.87 -4.57
C ALA A 25 -8.54 -9.68 -3.76
N SER A 26 -8.67 -10.37 -2.62
CA SER A 26 -9.75 -10.10 -1.68
C SER A 26 -9.49 -8.80 -0.90
N PRO A 27 -10.53 -8.16 -0.32
CA PRO A 27 -10.34 -7.04 0.60
C PRO A 27 -9.41 -7.38 1.78
N GLU A 28 -9.46 -8.61 2.26
CA GLU A 28 -8.58 -9.14 3.32
C GLU A 28 -7.12 -9.20 2.85
N ASP A 29 -6.87 -9.69 1.63
CA ASP A 29 -5.52 -9.75 1.05
C ASP A 29 -4.93 -8.34 0.90
N ILE A 30 -5.71 -7.38 0.39
CA ILE A 30 -5.26 -5.99 0.22
C ILE A 30 -4.88 -5.37 1.57
N ARG A 31 -5.65 -5.65 2.62
CA ARG A 31 -5.30 -5.21 3.99
C ARG A 31 -4.04 -5.90 4.51
N SER A 32 -3.84 -7.18 4.20
CA SER A 32 -2.65 -7.94 4.62
C SER A 32 -1.35 -7.41 4.00
N TRP A 33 -1.39 -6.91 2.76
CA TRP A 33 -0.24 -6.31 2.09
C TRP A 33 0.07 -4.90 2.60
N SER A 34 -0.91 -4.26 3.25
CA SER A 34 -0.78 -2.87 3.64
C SER A 34 -0.03 -2.68 4.96
N ASN A 35 0.84 -1.69 4.99
CA ASN A 35 1.53 -1.25 6.20
C ASN A 35 0.81 -0.09 6.91
N GLY A 36 -0.33 0.36 6.40
CA GLY A 36 -1.12 1.42 7.00
C GLY A 36 -2.14 2.05 6.05
N GLU A 37 -3.13 2.70 6.67
CA GLU A 37 -4.23 3.39 5.99
C GLU A 37 -3.85 4.84 5.66
N VAL A 38 -4.07 5.27 4.43
CA VAL A 38 -3.94 6.66 4.01
C VAL A 38 -5.27 7.37 4.18
N LYS A 39 -5.31 8.40 5.03
CA LYS A 39 -6.54 9.15 5.37
C LYS A 39 -6.63 10.51 4.71
N LYS A 40 -5.48 11.01 4.30
CA LYS A 40 -5.24 12.42 4.00
C LYS A 40 -4.68 12.55 2.59
N PRO A 41 -5.21 13.45 1.73
CA PRO A 41 -4.68 13.65 0.38
C PRO A 41 -3.34 14.40 0.37
N GLU A 42 -2.90 14.92 1.51
CA GLU A 42 -1.69 15.71 1.62
C GLU A 42 -0.43 14.89 1.30
N THR A 43 0.52 15.53 0.63
CA THR A 43 1.74 14.89 0.13
C THR A 43 2.94 15.25 1.01
N ILE A 44 3.44 16.47 0.83
CA ILE A 44 4.58 17.03 1.53
C ILE A 44 4.24 18.43 2.03
N ASN A 45 4.86 18.80 3.14
CA ASN A 45 4.75 20.15 3.66
C ASN A 45 5.49 21.14 2.75
N TYR A 46 4.82 22.24 2.37
CA TYR A 46 5.38 23.21 1.42
C TYR A 46 6.63 23.96 1.94
N ARG A 47 6.79 24.14 3.26
CA ARG A 47 7.96 24.84 3.83
C ARG A 47 9.10 23.88 4.17
N THR A 48 8.75 22.76 4.82
CA THR A 48 9.77 21.86 5.38
C THR A 48 10.16 20.74 4.44
N PHE A 49 9.41 20.54 3.34
CA PHE A 49 9.52 19.41 2.41
C PHE A 49 9.44 18.04 3.09
N LYS A 50 8.96 17.98 4.33
CA LYS A 50 8.76 16.74 5.05
C LYS A 50 7.43 16.11 4.64
N PRO A 51 7.35 14.77 4.54
CA PRO A 51 6.09 14.10 4.30
C PRO A 51 5.08 14.37 5.41
N GLU A 52 3.83 14.60 5.01
CA GLU A 52 2.73 14.81 5.96
C GLU A 52 2.31 13.48 6.63
N ARG A 53 1.75 13.59 7.83
CA ARG A 53 1.29 12.42 8.60
C ARG A 53 -0.03 11.89 8.03
N ASP A 54 -0.11 10.58 7.87
CA ASP A 54 -1.25 9.84 7.30
C ASP A 54 -1.60 10.23 5.84
N GLY A 55 -0.71 10.97 5.18
CA GLY A 55 -0.80 11.38 3.78
C GLY A 55 -0.17 10.40 2.79
N LEU A 56 -0.21 10.75 1.51
CA LEU A 56 0.24 9.89 0.40
C LEU A 56 1.73 9.51 0.46
N PHE A 57 2.57 10.31 1.10
CA PHE A 57 4.01 10.03 1.25
C PHE A 57 4.43 9.69 2.68
N CYS A 58 3.46 9.42 3.57
CA CYS A 58 3.69 9.30 5.01
C CYS A 58 4.84 8.35 5.35
N ALA A 59 5.83 8.83 6.10
CA ALA A 59 6.98 8.04 6.49
C ALA A 59 6.65 6.91 7.49
N LYS A 60 5.52 6.99 8.18
CA LYS A 60 5.05 5.94 9.10
C LYS A 60 4.58 4.69 8.33
N ILE A 61 3.84 4.90 7.23
CA ILE A 61 3.27 3.83 6.41
C ILE A 61 4.35 3.24 5.50
N PHE A 62 4.95 4.10 4.67
CA PHE A 62 5.86 3.65 3.60
C PHE A 62 7.31 3.48 4.08
N GLY A 63 7.68 4.03 5.24
CA GLY A 63 9.05 3.99 5.77
C GLY A 63 9.83 5.31 5.62
N PRO A 64 11.07 5.37 6.12
CA PRO A 64 11.84 6.60 6.28
C PRO A 64 12.34 7.17 4.95
N THR A 65 12.41 8.51 4.85
CA THR A 65 12.91 9.22 3.65
C THR A 65 14.43 9.12 3.49
N LYS A 66 15.16 8.93 4.59
CA LYS A 66 16.61 8.80 4.63
C LYS A 66 16.99 7.47 5.26
N ASP A 67 18.09 6.89 4.83
CA ASP A 67 18.56 5.61 5.34
C ASP A 67 18.87 5.68 6.83
N TYR A 68 18.26 4.77 7.61
CA TYR A 68 18.48 4.65 9.04
C TYR A 68 18.32 5.98 9.81
N GLU A 69 17.38 6.83 9.40
CA GLU A 69 17.03 8.07 10.09
C GLU A 69 15.50 8.23 10.17
N CYS A 70 14.99 8.51 11.37
CA CYS A 70 13.56 8.80 11.56
C CYS A 70 13.20 10.22 11.09
N ASN A 71 11.93 10.47 10.74
CA ASN A 71 11.48 11.75 10.16
C ASN A 71 11.69 12.98 11.08
N CYS A 72 11.64 12.79 12.41
CA CYS A 72 11.89 13.87 13.38
C CYS A 72 13.38 14.12 13.66
N GLY A 73 14.28 13.22 13.25
CA GLY A 73 15.71 13.30 13.50
C GLY A 73 16.16 12.92 14.92
N LYS A 74 15.28 12.42 15.79
CA LYS A 74 15.63 11.93 17.15
C LYS A 74 16.59 10.74 17.08
N TYR A 75 16.25 9.74 16.26
CA TYR A 75 17.06 8.56 16.00
C TYR A 75 17.72 8.68 14.64
N LYS A 76 19.05 8.56 14.61
CA LYS A 76 19.89 8.64 13.42
C LYS A 76 20.96 7.56 13.44
N ARG A 77 21.47 7.21 12.26
CA ARG A 77 22.57 6.26 12.04
C ARG A 77 22.18 4.82 12.38
N LEU A 78 23.04 3.87 12.03
CA LEU A 78 22.78 2.44 12.17
C LEU A 78 22.59 1.96 13.62
N LYS A 79 23.01 2.74 14.63
CA LYS A 79 22.90 2.36 16.06
C LYS A 79 21.46 2.05 16.49
N HIS A 80 20.48 2.73 15.89
CA HIS A 80 19.06 2.59 16.23
C HIS A 80 18.27 1.79 15.20
N ARG A 81 18.94 0.95 14.40
CA ARG A 81 18.28 0.10 13.39
C ARG A 81 17.15 -0.74 14.01
N GLY A 82 15.99 -0.72 13.37
CA GLY A 82 14.80 -1.46 13.81
C GLY A 82 14.00 -0.81 14.95
N VAL A 83 14.45 0.34 15.48
CA VAL A 83 13.71 1.07 16.52
C VAL A 83 12.61 1.91 15.88
N VAL A 84 11.40 1.83 16.43
CA VAL A 84 10.27 2.71 16.06
C VAL A 84 10.34 3.99 16.90
N CYS A 85 10.35 5.14 16.24
CA CYS A 85 10.41 6.41 16.95
C CYS A 85 9.11 6.74 17.69
N GLU A 86 9.17 6.99 19.00
CA GLU A 86 8.00 7.38 19.82
C GLU A 86 7.31 8.68 19.34
N LYS A 87 8.08 9.64 18.80
CA LYS A 87 7.55 10.95 18.39
C LYS A 87 6.85 10.90 17.03
N CYS A 88 7.47 10.27 16.04
CA CYS A 88 6.96 10.27 14.66
C CYS A 88 6.41 8.92 14.17
N GLY A 89 6.57 7.84 14.95
CA GLY A 89 6.13 6.49 14.59
C GLY A 89 6.89 5.85 13.44
N VAL A 90 7.98 6.47 12.98
CA VAL A 90 8.78 5.98 11.85
C VAL A 90 9.82 5.00 12.35
N GLU A 91 9.85 3.83 11.72
CA GLU A 91 10.84 2.79 11.94
C GLU A 91 12.17 3.16 11.29
N VAL A 92 13.28 2.93 11.99
CA VAL A 92 14.64 3.22 11.51
C VAL A 92 15.15 2.06 10.68
N ILE A 93 14.84 2.09 9.39
CA ILE A 93 15.17 1.07 8.38
C ILE A 93 15.77 1.74 7.12
N PRO A 94 16.29 0.98 6.14
CA PRO A 94 16.71 1.55 4.86
C PRO A 94 15.56 2.23 4.12
N SER A 95 15.85 3.27 3.36
CA SER A 95 14.83 4.03 2.60
C SER A 95 14.26 3.25 1.41
N TYR A 96 14.97 2.23 0.89
CA TYR A 96 14.52 1.44 -0.26
C TYR A 96 13.19 0.72 -0.01
N VAL A 97 12.87 0.42 1.25
CA VAL A 97 11.60 -0.21 1.67
C VAL A 97 10.36 0.59 1.24
N ARG A 98 10.51 1.91 0.99
CA ARG A 98 9.44 2.77 0.44
C ARG A 98 8.98 2.33 -0.94
N ARG A 99 9.78 1.54 -1.65
CA ARG A 99 9.45 0.96 -2.97
C ARG A 99 8.76 -0.40 -2.86
N GLU A 100 8.76 -1.01 -1.68
CA GLU A 100 8.22 -2.34 -1.42
C GLU A 100 6.94 -2.30 -0.57
N ARG A 101 6.85 -1.36 0.38
CA ARG A 101 5.70 -1.22 1.27
C ARG A 101 4.49 -0.64 0.54
N MET A 102 3.33 -1.24 0.78
CA MET A 102 2.05 -0.82 0.20
C MET A 102 1.18 -0.12 1.25
N GLY A 103 0.35 0.81 0.80
CA GLY A 103 -0.69 1.46 1.60
C GLY A 103 -2.08 1.06 1.09
N HIS A 104 -3.11 1.24 1.91
CA HIS A 104 -4.50 1.07 1.46
C HIS A 104 -5.35 2.29 1.84
N ILE A 105 -6.50 2.40 1.20
CA ILE A 105 -7.55 3.37 1.51
C ILE A 105 -8.84 2.59 1.74
N GLU A 106 -9.49 2.87 2.86
CA GLU A 106 -10.80 2.31 3.19
C GLU A 106 -11.87 3.14 2.47
N LEU A 107 -12.65 2.48 1.62
CA LEU A 107 -13.71 3.14 0.85
C LEU A 107 -15.02 3.01 1.62
N VAL A 108 -15.68 4.14 1.85
CA VAL A 108 -16.98 4.19 2.55
C VAL A 108 -18.07 3.46 1.78
N SER A 109 -18.01 3.49 0.45
CA SER A 109 -18.93 2.80 -0.45
C SER A 109 -18.15 1.85 -1.37
N PRO A 110 -18.69 0.68 -1.70
CA PRO A 110 -18.10 -0.18 -2.72
C PRO A 110 -18.05 0.55 -4.07
N VAL A 111 -16.97 0.31 -4.81
CA VAL A 111 -16.75 0.88 -6.15
C VAL A 111 -16.48 -0.27 -7.12
N ALA A 112 -17.17 -0.26 -8.25
CA ALA A 112 -16.96 -1.26 -9.30
C ALA A 112 -15.57 -1.07 -9.95
N HIS A 113 -14.81 -2.16 -10.06
CA HIS A 113 -13.50 -2.10 -10.69
C HIS A 113 -13.64 -1.94 -12.22
N ILE A 114 -13.13 -0.83 -12.74
CA ILE A 114 -13.35 -0.38 -14.12
C ILE A 114 -12.96 -1.42 -15.18
N TRP A 115 -11.92 -2.22 -14.94
CA TRP A 115 -11.49 -3.27 -15.89
C TRP A 115 -12.52 -4.39 -16.03
N PHE A 116 -13.25 -4.77 -14.98
CA PHE A 116 -14.25 -5.84 -15.07
C PHE A 116 -15.60 -5.31 -15.55
N LEU A 117 -15.83 -4.01 -15.41
CA LEU A 117 -17.01 -3.32 -15.90
C LEU A 117 -16.93 -2.99 -17.39
N ARG A 118 -15.94 -2.19 -17.81
CA ARG A 118 -15.86 -1.60 -19.16
C ARG A 118 -15.00 -2.37 -20.16
N SER A 119 -14.25 -3.39 -19.74
CA SER A 119 -13.54 -4.23 -20.71
C SER A 119 -14.55 -4.93 -21.61
N LEU A 120 -14.22 -5.08 -22.90
CA LEU A 120 -15.03 -5.83 -23.85
C LEU A 120 -14.44 -7.24 -24.02
N PRO A 121 -15.20 -8.32 -23.75
CA PRO A 121 -16.55 -8.32 -23.18
C PRO A 121 -16.57 -8.05 -21.67
N SER A 122 -17.64 -7.44 -21.16
CA SER A 122 -17.78 -7.10 -19.73
C SER A 122 -17.85 -8.37 -18.91
N ARG A 123 -16.90 -8.58 -17.99
CA ARG A 123 -16.84 -9.78 -17.16
C ARG A 123 -17.99 -9.82 -16.16
N ILE A 124 -18.35 -8.66 -15.59
CA ILE A 124 -19.48 -8.54 -14.67
C ILE A 124 -20.80 -8.72 -15.44
N GLY A 125 -20.94 -8.10 -16.62
CA GLY A 125 -22.14 -8.24 -17.44
C GLY A 125 -22.42 -9.69 -17.84
N ILE A 126 -21.39 -10.43 -18.28
CA ILE A 126 -21.53 -11.85 -18.60
C ILE A 126 -21.94 -12.67 -17.37
N LEU A 127 -21.33 -12.40 -16.21
CA LEU A 127 -21.60 -13.17 -15.00
C LEU A 127 -23.04 -12.99 -14.49
N LEU A 128 -23.60 -11.79 -14.68
CA LEU A 128 -24.97 -11.46 -14.28
C LEU A 128 -26.01 -11.66 -15.40
N ASP A 129 -25.59 -12.11 -16.59
CA ASP A 129 -26.44 -12.18 -17.79
C ASP A 129 -27.16 -10.86 -18.13
N MET A 130 -26.43 -9.74 -18.01
CA MET A 130 -26.93 -8.39 -18.25
C MET A 130 -26.14 -7.68 -19.35
N THR A 131 -26.81 -6.80 -20.09
CA THR A 131 -26.13 -5.92 -21.04
C THR A 131 -25.27 -4.89 -20.30
N LEU A 132 -24.13 -4.51 -20.88
CA LEU A 132 -23.26 -3.45 -20.31
C LEU A 132 -24.04 -2.15 -20.09
N ARG A 133 -24.96 -1.82 -21.00
CA ARG A 133 -25.77 -0.61 -20.93
C ARG A 133 -26.69 -0.61 -19.71
N ASP A 134 -27.33 -1.74 -19.41
CA ASP A 134 -28.22 -1.81 -18.24
C ASP A 134 -27.43 -1.84 -16.93
N LEU A 135 -26.27 -2.48 -16.92
CA LEU A 135 -25.36 -2.45 -15.77
C LEU A 135 -24.83 -1.02 -15.47
N GLU A 136 -24.44 -0.27 -16.51
CA GLU A 136 -24.01 1.12 -16.35
C GLU A 136 -25.13 2.01 -15.79
N LYS A 137 -26.38 1.86 -16.25
CA LYS A 137 -27.52 2.61 -15.69
C LYS A 137 -27.68 2.37 -14.19
N VAL A 138 -27.48 1.15 -13.70
CA VAL A 138 -27.57 0.85 -12.26
C VAL A 138 -26.40 1.50 -11.51
N ILE A 139 -25.17 1.37 -12.02
CA ILE A 139 -23.96 1.93 -11.37
C ILE A 139 -23.99 3.46 -11.34
N TYR A 140 -24.53 4.10 -12.37
CA TYR A 140 -24.71 5.55 -12.43
C TYR A 140 -26.00 6.04 -11.75
N PHE A 141 -26.68 5.17 -10.99
CA PHE A 141 -27.90 5.49 -10.24
C PHE A 141 -29.08 5.98 -11.10
N GLU A 142 -29.13 5.60 -12.37
CA GLU A 142 -30.26 5.91 -13.27
C GLU A 142 -31.45 4.95 -13.08
N GLN A 143 -31.16 3.69 -12.74
CA GLN A 143 -32.17 2.65 -12.55
C GLN A 143 -31.87 1.77 -11.34
N TYR A 144 -32.92 1.26 -10.71
CA TYR A 144 -32.82 0.23 -9.68
C TYR A 144 -32.93 -1.15 -10.31
N ILE A 145 -32.25 -2.12 -9.72
CA ILE A 145 -32.36 -3.54 -10.07
C ILE A 145 -33.01 -4.28 -8.91
N VAL A 146 -33.96 -5.17 -9.23
CA VAL A 146 -34.52 -6.13 -8.26
C VAL A 146 -33.73 -7.42 -8.42
N VAL A 147 -33.19 -7.92 -7.31
CA VAL A 147 -32.37 -9.14 -7.25
C VAL A 147 -33.20 -10.27 -6.67
#